data_AF-A0A1V3SYA3-F1
#
_entry.id   AF-A0A1V3SYA3-F1
#
_cell.length_a   1.000
_cell.length_b   1.000
_cell.length_c   1.000
_cell.angle_alpha   90.00
_cell.angle_beta   90.00
_cell.angle_gamma   90.00
#
_symmetry.space_group_name_H-M   'P 1'
#
loop_
_entity.id
_entity.type
_entity.pdbx_description
1 polymer ?
#
loop_
_entity_poly.entity_id
_entity_poly.type
_entity_poly.pdbx_seq_one_letter_code
_entity_poly.pdbx_strand_id
1 'polypeptide(L)'
;MAFLGIPLSLFGIGLIFWLKPQSGSTIRGLSLLTAAIQALGASAVVLFFVGLRDYLEYKESLRKPIRTTLDKPSLLKKAFRIGQTCCADTSPNPEHLDEWVENATLFLRGSLLDFLEEHPVTPEDFPDLLSALEKGFRSLLEQKNRNREKNDLSLSTTEILDLLPRVFRGIEEDPDIRNQLEPQSTHERPPRTLPQNQ
;
A
#
# COMPACT_ATOMS: atom_id res chain seq x y z
N MET A 1 6.41 -0.54 17.16
CA MET A 1 7.57 0.32 17.47
C MET A 1 7.62 0.82 18.93
N ALA A 2 6.50 1.00 19.64
CA ALA A 2 6.49 1.45 21.05
C ALA A 2 7.12 0.45 22.06
N PHE A 3 7.26 -0.82 21.69
CA PHE A 3 7.72 -1.89 22.57
C PHE A 3 9.24 -1.85 22.90
N LEU A 4 10.05 -1.17 22.08
CA LEU A 4 11.51 -1.02 22.30
C LEU A 4 11.89 0.28 23.02
N GLY A 5 11.05 1.31 22.96
CA GLY A 5 11.31 2.60 23.61
C GLY A 5 11.19 2.54 25.13
N ILE A 6 10.22 1.76 25.64
CA ILE A 6 9.97 1.63 27.08
C ILE A 6 11.13 0.88 27.79
N PRO A 7 11.64 -0.26 27.29
CA PRO A 7 12.81 -0.93 27.86
C PRO A 7 14.07 -0.07 27.84
N LEU A 8 14.33 0.67 26.76
CA LEU A 8 15.52 1.53 26.65
C LEU A 8 15.47 2.70 27.64
N SER A 9 14.28 3.26 27.85
CA SER A 9 14.03 4.33 28.81
C SER A 9 14.21 3.84 30.25
N LEU A 10 13.67 2.66 30.56
CA LEU A 10 13.85 2.02 31.87
C LEU A 10 15.31 1.63 32.12
N PHE A 11 16.03 1.18 31.10
CA PHE A 11 17.46 0.88 31.18
C PHE A 11 18.28 2.16 31.43
N GLY A 12 17.98 3.26 30.72
CA GLY A 12 18.60 4.56 30.97
C GLY A 12 18.36 5.08 32.39
N ILE A 13 17.13 4.95 32.89
CA ILE A 13 16.79 5.28 34.29
C ILE A 13 17.57 4.38 35.27
N GLY A 14 17.62 3.07 35.02
CA GLY A 14 18.40 2.12 35.83
C GLY A 14 19.90 2.43 35.86
N LEU A 15 20.48 2.86 34.73
CA LEU A 15 21.87 3.26 34.62
C LEU A 15 22.19 4.48 35.49
N ILE A 16 21.27 5.45 35.57
CA ILE A 16 21.39 6.64 36.44
C ILE A 16 21.48 6.24 37.90
N PHE A 17 20.61 5.32 38.34
CA PHE A 17 20.62 4.83 39.73
C PHE A 17 21.83 3.94 40.02
N TRP A 18 22.38 3.23 39.03
CA TRP A 18 23.57 2.39 39.17
C TRP A 18 24.90 3.20 39.17
N LEU A 19 24.98 4.32 38.45
CA LEU A 19 26.15 5.20 38.41
C LEU A 19 26.22 6.21 39.58
N LYS A 20 25.09 6.44 40.25
CA LYS A 20 24.97 7.34 41.42
C LYS A 20 25.87 6.96 42.61
N PRO A 21 26.05 5.68 43.00
CA PRO A 21 26.85 5.31 44.16
C PRO A 21 28.37 5.38 43.93
N GLN A 22 28.84 5.28 42.67
CA GLN A 22 30.27 5.12 42.37
C GLN A 22 31.00 6.39 41.91
N SER A 23 30.29 7.40 41.36
CA SER A 23 30.95 8.49 40.61
C SER A 23 30.99 9.86 41.31
N GLY A 24 30.30 10.05 42.44
CA GLY A 24 30.19 11.37 43.08
C GLY A 24 29.51 12.46 42.23
N SER A 25 28.94 12.08 41.07
CA SER A 25 28.35 13.02 40.12
C SER A 25 27.03 13.59 40.63
N THR A 26 26.85 14.90 40.47
CA THR A 26 25.60 15.57 40.87
C THR A 26 24.43 15.11 40.01
N ILE A 27 23.24 15.04 40.60
CA ILE A 27 21.99 14.61 39.95
C ILE A 27 21.74 15.39 38.64
N ARG A 28 22.15 16.67 38.59
CA ARG A 28 22.07 17.54 37.40
C ARG A 28 22.95 17.06 36.24
N GLY A 29 24.13 16.51 36.51
CA GLY A 29 25.03 15.98 35.49
C GLY A 29 24.52 14.68 34.86
N LEU A 30 23.98 13.77 35.69
CA LEU A 30 23.34 12.55 35.18
C LEU A 30 22.05 12.85 34.41
N SER A 31 21.21 13.79 34.87
CA SER A 31 20.01 14.17 34.13
C SER A 31 20.33 14.82 32.78
N LEU A 32 21.40 15.63 32.71
CA LEU A 32 21.84 16.25 31.45
C LEU A 32 22.35 15.19 30.46
N LEU A 33 23.12 14.21 30.94
CA LEU A 33 23.62 13.11 30.11
C LEU A 33 22.48 12.26 29.55
N THR A 34 21.48 11.92 30.39
CA THR A 34 20.30 11.19 29.95
C THR A 34 19.48 11.97 28.93
N ALA A 35 19.25 13.26 29.16
CA ALA A 35 18.56 14.12 28.20
C ALA A 35 19.33 14.21 26.87
N ALA A 36 20.67 14.30 26.90
CA ALA A 36 21.50 14.31 25.71
C ALA A 36 21.42 12.99 24.92
N ILE A 37 21.47 11.84 25.60
CA ILE A 37 21.33 10.51 24.98
C ILE A 37 19.93 10.34 24.37
N GLN A 38 18.89 10.79 25.07
CA GLN A 38 17.51 10.74 24.57
C GLN A 38 17.32 11.66 23.36
N ALA A 39 17.89 12.87 23.38
CA ALA A 39 17.85 13.80 22.25
C ALA A 39 18.60 13.25 21.03
N LEU A 40 19.76 12.63 21.23
CA LEU A 40 20.53 11.97 20.16
C LEU A 40 19.77 10.75 19.59
N GLY A 41 19.18 9.92 20.45
CA GLY A 41 18.35 8.79 20.05
C GLY A 41 17.13 9.22 19.23
N ALA A 42 16.42 10.25 19.70
CA ALA A 42 15.28 10.81 18.97
C ALA A 42 15.70 11.39 17.61
N SER A 43 16.81 12.13 17.56
CA SER A 43 17.35 12.69 16.32
C SER A 43 17.77 11.59 15.34
N ALA A 44 18.40 10.52 15.81
CA ALA A 44 18.80 9.38 14.97
C ALA A 44 17.58 8.65 14.38
N VAL A 45 16.51 8.48 15.15
CA VAL A 45 15.25 7.89 14.66
C VAL A 45 14.61 8.79 13.60
N VAL A 46 14.56 10.10 13.83
CA VAL A 46 14.03 11.06 12.84
C VAL A 46 14.86 11.01 11.55
N LEU A 47 16.19 11.09 11.65
CA LEU A 47 17.08 11.00 10.49
C LEU A 47 16.95 9.67 9.75
N PHE A 48 16.75 8.56 10.46
CA PHE A 48 16.50 7.26 9.86
C PHE A 48 15.20 7.25 9.05
N PHE A 49 14.10 7.79 9.58
CA PHE A 49 12.83 7.85 8.85
C PHE A 49 12.87 8.82 7.67
N VAL A 50 13.56 9.95 7.80
CA VAL A 50 13.81 10.88 6.68
C VAL A 50 14.62 10.17 5.60
N GLY A 51 15.75 9.54 5.95
CA GLY A 51 16.58 8.81 4.99
C GLY A 51 15.87 7.62 4.35
N LEU A 52 15.03 6.90 5.11
CA LEU A 52 14.20 5.82 4.59
C LEU A 52 13.17 6.35 3.59
N ARG A 53 12.51 7.47 3.89
CA ARG A 53 11.56 8.12 2.98
C ARG A 53 12.25 8.55 1.69
N ASP A 54 13.36 9.26 1.79
CA ASP A 54 14.14 9.72 0.62
C ASP A 54 14.63 8.53 -0.23
N TYR A 55 15.05 7.44 0.43
CA TYR A 55 15.44 6.21 -0.27
C TYR A 55 14.26 5.53 -0.99
N LEU A 56 13.08 5.52 -0.38
CA LEU A 56 11.87 4.98 -1.01
C LEU A 56 11.44 5.84 -2.21
N GLU A 57 11.42 7.17 -2.05
CA GLU A 57 11.16 8.11 -3.15
C GLU A 57 12.18 7.94 -4.29
N TYR A 58 13.47 7.76 -3.96
CA TYR A 58 14.52 7.48 -4.94
C TYR A 58 14.30 6.13 -5.65
N LYS A 59 13.99 5.07 -4.91
CA LYS A 59 13.71 3.74 -5.48
C LYS A 59 12.51 3.77 -6.41
N GLU A 60 11.47 4.51 -6.06
CA GLU A 60 10.30 4.74 -6.88
C GLU A 60 10.67 5.53 -8.15
N SER A 61 11.51 6.56 -8.05
CA SER A 61 12.02 7.31 -9.21
C SER A 61 12.86 6.46 -10.18
N LEU A 62 13.51 5.41 -9.67
CA LEU A 62 14.28 4.45 -10.48
C LEU A 62 13.39 3.38 -11.13
N ARG A 63 12.17 3.16 -10.63
CA ARG A 63 11.22 2.21 -11.21
C ARG A 63 10.67 2.81 -12.50
N LYS A 64 11.45 2.78 -13.57
CA LYS A 64 10.93 3.05 -14.91
C LYS A 64 10.10 1.82 -15.34
N PRO A 65 8.76 1.91 -15.44
CA PRO A 65 7.96 0.80 -15.92
C PRO A 65 8.42 0.47 -17.35
N ILE A 66 8.86 -0.77 -17.57
CA ILE A 66 9.15 -1.26 -18.91
C ILE A 66 7.80 -1.48 -19.58
N ARG A 67 7.34 -0.47 -20.32
CA ARG A 67 6.09 -0.55 -21.07
C ARG A 67 6.21 -1.65 -22.12
N THR A 68 5.45 -2.72 -21.94
CA THR A 68 5.44 -3.87 -22.84
C THR A 68 4.07 -3.95 -23.47
N THR A 69 3.97 -3.86 -24.80
CA THR A 69 2.69 -4.10 -25.48
C THR A 69 2.38 -5.59 -25.48
N LEU A 70 1.20 -5.98 -24.99
CA LEU A 70 0.70 -7.35 -25.03
C LEU A 70 -0.40 -7.46 -26.07
N ASP A 71 -0.56 -8.65 -26.65
CA ASP A 71 -1.73 -8.99 -27.45
C ASP A 71 -3.00 -9.03 -26.58
N LYS A 72 -4.15 -8.72 -27.19
CA LYS A 72 -5.45 -8.66 -26.50
C LYS A 72 -5.76 -9.92 -25.67
N PRO A 73 -5.59 -11.16 -26.18
CA PRO A 73 -5.76 -12.36 -25.37
C PRO A 73 -4.88 -12.41 -24.11
N SER A 74 -3.60 -12.02 -24.24
CA SER A 74 -2.68 -11.95 -23.10
C SER A 74 -3.05 -10.87 -22.08
N LEU A 75 -3.52 -9.70 -22.55
CA LEU A 75 -4.04 -8.63 -21.68
C LEU A 75 -5.20 -9.14 -20.83
N LEU A 76 -6.22 -9.73 -21.47
CA LEU A 76 -7.40 -10.28 -20.78
C LEU A 76 -7.03 -11.41 -19.82
N LYS A 77 -6.09 -12.28 -20.21
CA LYS A 77 -5.60 -13.36 -19.34
C LYS A 77 -4.87 -12.82 -18.12
N LYS A 78 -4.06 -11.77 -18.26
CA LYS A 78 -3.35 -11.14 -17.13
C LYS A 78 -4.35 -10.42 -16.22
N ALA A 79 -5.33 -9.70 -16.75
CA ALA A 79 -6.41 -9.08 -15.98
C ALA A 79 -7.24 -10.10 -15.19
N PHE A 80 -7.63 -11.21 -15.82
CA PHE A 80 -8.31 -12.31 -15.13
C PHE A 80 -7.48 -12.88 -13.97
N ARG A 81 -6.16 -13.06 -14.17
CA ARG A 81 -5.26 -13.54 -13.11
C ARG A 81 -5.15 -12.56 -11.95
N ILE A 82 -5.09 -11.25 -12.22
CA ILE A 82 -5.07 -10.22 -11.16
C ILE A 82 -6.30 -10.38 -10.26
N GLY A 83 -7.49 -10.54 -10.87
CA GLY A 83 -8.73 -10.76 -10.12
C GLY A 83 -8.70 -12.04 -9.28
N GLN A 84 -8.08 -13.11 -9.79
CA GLN A 84 -7.92 -14.37 -9.05
C GLN A 84 -6.92 -14.32 -7.90
N THR A 85 -5.98 -13.37 -7.92
CA THR A 85 -4.94 -13.23 -6.88
C THR A 85 -5.22 -12.09 -5.92
N CYS A 86 -6.42 -11.52 -5.96
CA CYS A 86 -6.82 -10.43 -5.08
C CYS A 86 -6.69 -10.84 -3.60
N CYS A 87 -5.94 -10.08 -2.81
CA CYS A 87 -5.75 -10.35 -1.37
C CYS A 87 -6.88 -9.77 -0.50
N ALA A 88 -8.02 -9.39 -1.10
CA ALA A 88 -9.20 -8.97 -0.35
C ALA A 88 -9.73 -10.12 0.52
N ASP A 89 -10.32 -9.78 1.66
CA ASP A 89 -11.06 -10.75 2.46
C ASP A 89 -12.14 -11.40 1.57
N THR A 90 -12.25 -12.72 1.59
CA THR A 90 -13.24 -13.45 0.78
C THR A 90 -14.51 -13.74 1.56
N SER A 91 -14.58 -13.23 2.80
CA SER A 91 -15.66 -13.45 3.75
C SER A 91 -15.96 -12.24 4.63
N PRO A 92 -16.55 -11.19 4.04
CA PRO A 92 -16.94 -10.02 4.80
C PRO A 92 -17.88 -10.34 5.95
N ASN A 93 -17.63 -9.67 7.08
CA ASN A 93 -18.60 -9.54 8.15
C ASN A 93 -19.71 -8.56 7.70
N PRO A 94 -21.00 -8.91 7.87
CA PRO A 94 -22.14 -8.02 7.59
C PRO A 94 -22.07 -6.61 8.21
N GLU A 95 -21.37 -6.44 9.34
CA GLU A 95 -21.25 -5.14 10.02
C GLU A 95 -20.26 -4.19 9.32
N HIS A 96 -19.37 -4.71 8.46
CA HIS A 96 -18.26 -3.97 7.85
C HIS A 96 -18.30 -4.04 6.31
N LEU A 97 -19.49 -4.11 5.72
CA LEU A 97 -19.64 -4.26 4.25
C LEU A 97 -19.07 -3.09 3.46
N ASP A 98 -19.26 -1.86 3.94
CA ASP A 98 -18.75 -0.68 3.24
C ASP A 98 -17.21 -0.63 3.25
N GLU A 99 -16.60 -0.95 4.39
CA GLU A 99 -15.14 -1.08 4.51
C GLU A 99 -14.61 -2.24 3.65
N TRP A 100 -15.34 -3.35 3.57
CA TRP A 100 -14.97 -4.44 2.69
C TRP A 100 -15.01 -4.04 1.22
N VAL A 101 -16.07 -3.36 0.77
CA VAL A 101 -16.18 -2.85 -0.60
C VAL A 101 -15.05 -1.88 -0.90
N GLU A 102 -14.75 -0.96 0.02
CA GLU A 102 -13.63 -0.02 -0.11
C GLU A 102 -12.29 -0.74 -0.25
N ASN A 103 -11.99 -1.69 0.64
CA ASN A 103 -10.74 -2.46 0.61
C ASN A 103 -10.59 -3.30 -0.67
N ALA A 104 -11.66 -3.96 -1.10
CA ALA A 104 -11.67 -4.71 -2.36
C ALA A 104 -11.44 -3.78 -3.57
N THR A 105 -12.07 -2.60 -3.54
CA THR A 105 -11.90 -1.57 -4.58
C THR A 105 -10.46 -1.08 -4.62
N LEU A 106 -9.88 -0.70 -3.48
CA LEU A 106 -8.50 -0.21 -3.39
C LEU A 106 -7.49 -1.24 -3.89
N PHE A 107 -7.65 -2.52 -3.54
CA PHE A 107 -6.72 -3.56 -3.95
C PHE A 107 -6.76 -3.83 -5.46
N LEU A 108 -7.98 -3.99 -6.01
CA LEU A 108 -8.18 -4.24 -7.44
C LEU A 108 -7.77 -3.02 -8.27
N ARG A 109 -8.12 -1.81 -7.80
CA ARG A 109 -7.68 -0.54 -8.40
C ARG A 109 -6.16 -0.43 -8.45
N GLY A 110 -5.47 -0.64 -7.33
CA GLY A 110 -4.01 -0.55 -7.29
C GLY A 110 -3.33 -1.53 -8.25
N SER A 111 -3.81 -2.77 -8.26
CA SER A 111 -3.31 -3.80 -9.18
C SER A 111 -3.59 -3.48 -10.65
N LEU A 112 -4.73 -2.85 -10.94
CA LEU A 112 -5.10 -2.41 -12.28
C LEU A 112 -4.26 -1.22 -12.75
N LEU A 113 -3.99 -0.25 -11.86
CA LEU A 113 -3.12 0.88 -12.17
C LEU A 113 -1.69 0.43 -12.50
N ASP A 114 -1.12 -0.45 -11.68
CA ASP A 114 0.20 -1.06 -11.94
C ASP A 114 0.19 -1.78 -13.31
N PHE A 115 -0.90 -2.48 -13.61
CA PHE A 115 -1.05 -3.19 -14.88
C PHE A 115 -1.14 -2.24 -16.09
N LEU A 116 -1.90 -1.15 -15.99
CA LEU A 116 -2.03 -0.13 -17.05
C LEU A 116 -0.73 0.65 -17.26
N GLU A 117 0.05 0.84 -16.19
CA GLU A 117 1.37 1.47 -16.28
C GLU A 117 2.39 0.58 -16.99
N GLU A 118 2.35 -0.74 -16.74
CA GLU A 118 3.18 -1.75 -17.41
C GLU A 118 2.74 -2.03 -18.87
N HIS A 119 1.44 -1.99 -19.12
CA HIS A 119 0.84 -2.38 -20.40
C HIS A 119 -0.14 -1.31 -20.86
N PRO A 120 0.18 -0.53 -21.90
CA PRO A 120 -0.76 0.45 -22.42
C PRO A 120 -2.00 -0.26 -22.97
N VAL A 121 -3.18 0.19 -22.54
CA VAL A 121 -4.48 -0.33 -22.96
C VAL A 121 -5.28 0.82 -23.57
N THR A 122 -5.98 0.55 -24.66
CA THR A 122 -6.84 1.55 -25.29
C THR A 122 -8.15 1.70 -24.49
N PRO A 123 -8.82 2.87 -24.54
CA PRO A 123 -10.15 3.04 -23.96
C PRO A 123 -11.17 2.02 -24.48
N GLU A 124 -11.00 1.54 -25.72
CA GLU A 124 -11.90 0.57 -26.36
C GLU A 124 -11.75 -0.84 -25.77
N ASP A 125 -10.54 -1.22 -25.36
CA ASP A 125 -10.27 -2.53 -24.75
C ASP A 125 -10.53 -2.56 -23.24
N PHE A 126 -10.68 -1.38 -22.61
CA PHE A 126 -10.85 -1.27 -21.17
C PHE A 126 -12.10 -1.98 -20.62
N PRO A 127 -13.30 -1.90 -21.25
CA PRO A 127 -14.47 -2.64 -20.77
C PRO A 127 -14.27 -4.16 -20.78
N ASP A 128 -13.63 -4.69 -21.82
CA ASP A 128 -13.30 -6.12 -21.92
C ASP A 128 -12.33 -6.53 -20.79
N LEU A 129 -11.38 -5.64 -20.49
CA LEU A 129 -10.39 -5.85 -19.44
C LEU A 129 -11.02 -5.84 -18.04
N LEU A 130 -11.89 -4.87 -17.78
CA LEU A 130 -12.64 -4.78 -16.53
C LEU A 130 -13.53 -6.01 -16.33
N SER A 131 -14.20 -6.47 -17.40
CA SER A 131 -14.98 -7.71 -17.38
C SER A 131 -14.12 -8.95 -17.08
N ALA A 132 -12.91 -9.03 -17.65
CA ALA A 132 -11.99 -10.13 -17.37
C ALA A 132 -11.52 -10.12 -15.91
N LEU A 133 -11.21 -8.94 -15.37
CA LEU A 133 -10.86 -8.74 -13.96
C LEU A 133 -12.01 -9.16 -13.02
N GLU A 134 -13.24 -8.74 -13.31
CA GLU A 134 -14.44 -9.12 -12.56
C GLU A 134 -14.65 -10.63 -12.56
N LYS A 135 -14.53 -11.29 -13.72
CA LYS A 135 -14.63 -12.76 -13.81
C LYS A 135 -13.57 -13.46 -12.97
N GLY A 136 -12.36 -12.92 -12.94
CA GLY A 136 -11.27 -13.44 -12.10
C GLY A 136 -11.59 -13.35 -10.62
N PHE A 137 -12.10 -12.20 -10.18
CA PHE A 137 -12.45 -11.97 -8.78
C PHE A 137 -13.67 -12.80 -8.34
N ARG A 138 -14.71 -12.90 -9.17
CA ARG A 138 -15.84 -13.81 -8.96
C ARG A 138 -15.37 -15.26 -8.81
N SER A 139 -14.47 -15.71 -9.68
CA SER A 139 -13.89 -17.06 -9.61
C SER A 139 -13.15 -17.31 -8.29
N LEU A 140 -12.42 -16.32 -7.78
CA LEU A 140 -11.73 -16.42 -6.48
C LEU A 140 -12.73 -16.57 -5.33
N LEU A 141 -13.75 -15.71 -5.29
CA LEU A 141 -14.78 -15.72 -4.25
C LEU A 141 -15.52 -17.07 -4.21
N GLU A 142 -15.94 -17.57 -5.37
CA GLU A 142 -16.59 -18.88 -5.46
C GLU A 142 -15.66 -20.02 -5.02
N GLN A 143 -14.40 -20.02 -5.46
CA GLN A 143 -13.44 -21.07 -5.09
C GLN A 143 -13.17 -21.10 -3.58
N LYS A 144 -13.03 -19.92 -2.95
CA LYS A 144 -12.71 -19.80 -1.52
C LYS A 144 -13.92 -20.06 -0.63
N ASN A 145 -15.13 -19.77 -1.11
CA ASN A 145 -16.37 -20.00 -0.36
C ASN A 145 -16.97 -21.39 -0.56
N ARG A 146 -16.59 -22.15 -1.61
CA ARG A 146 -17.01 -23.56 -1.79
C ARG A 146 -16.59 -24.49 -0.65
N ASN A 147 -15.47 -24.20 0.02
CA ASN A 147 -14.91 -25.04 1.08
C ASN A 147 -15.32 -24.59 2.50
N ARG A 148 -16.23 -23.62 2.63
CA ARG A 148 -16.66 -23.13 3.93
C ARG A 148 -17.84 -23.93 4.44
N GLU A 149 -17.61 -24.66 5.53
CA GLU A 149 -18.68 -25.03 6.46
C GLU A 149 -19.29 -23.74 7.03
N LYS A 150 -20.62 -23.71 7.17
CA LYS A 150 -21.42 -22.54 7.61
C LYS A 150 -20.77 -21.81 8.79
N ASN A 151 -20.12 -20.68 8.52
CA ASN A 151 -19.81 -19.69 9.53
C ASN A 151 -21.02 -18.76 9.64
N ASP A 152 -21.74 -18.82 10.76
CA ASP A 152 -22.97 -18.03 11.00
C ASP A 152 -22.73 -16.51 11.01
N LEU A 153 -21.47 -16.06 11.02
CA LEU A 153 -21.07 -14.64 11.10
C LEU A 153 -20.59 -14.04 9.76
N SER A 154 -20.64 -14.79 8.66
CA SER A 154 -20.20 -14.31 7.33
C SER A 154 -21.34 -14.33 6.32
N LEU A 155 -21.31 -13.37 5.38
CA LEU A 155 -22.26 -13.37 4.26
C LEU A 155 -22.15 -14.64 3.41
N SER A 156 -23.28 -15.03 2.82
CA SER A 156 -23.32 -16.08 1.80
C SER A 156 -22.59 -15.65 0.53
N THR A 157 -22.13 -16.63 -0.26
CA THR A 157 -21.47 -16.35 -1.54
C THR A 157 -22.32 -15.47 -2.45
N THR A 158 -23.64 -15.68 -2.49
CA THR A 158 -24.57 -14.86 -3.28
C THR A 158 -24.59 -13.41 -2.83
N GLU A 159 -24.68 -13.16 -1.52
CA GLU A 159 -24.67 -11.79 -0.98
C GLU A 159 -23.35 -11.07 -1.25
N ILE A 160 -22.23 -11.79 -1.19
CA ILE A 160 -20.91 -11.22 -1.54
C ILE A 160 -20.85 -10.88 -3.04
N LEU A 161 -21.39 -11.75 -3.90
CA LEU A 161 -21.42 -11.53 -5.35
C LEU A 161 -22.30 -10.34 -5.73
N ASP A 162 -23.36 -10.05 -4.97
CA ASP A 162 -24.22 -8.88 -5.16
C ASP A 162 -23.52 -7.55 -4.83
N LEU A 163 -22.41 -7.59 -4.09
CA LEU A 163 -21.58 -6.41 -3.80
C LEU A 163 -20.57 -6.08 -4.91
N LEU A 164 -20.27 -7.02 -5.81
CA LEU A 164 -19.29 -6.82 -6.88
C LEU A 164 -19.57 -5.57 -7.75
N PRO A 165 -20.81 -5.30 -8.19
CA PRO A 165 -21.09 -4.12 -9.00
C PRO A 165 -20.68 -2.80 -8.30
N ARG A 166 -20.74 -2.74 -6.96
CA ARG A 166 -20.31 -1.55 -6.20
C ARG A 166 -18.79 -1.36 -6.29
N VAL A 167 -18.04 -2.45 -6.17
CA VAL A 167 -16.58 -2.47 -6.28
C VAL A 167 -16.14 -2.00 -7.67
N PHE A 168 -16.69 -2.61 -8.72
CA PHE A 168 -16.27 -2.32 -10.10
C PHE A 168 -16.73 -0.96 -10.61
N ARG A 169 -17.86 -0.44 -10.11
CA ARG A 169 -18.26 0.95 -10.37
C ARG A 169 -17.24 1.94 -9.80
N GLY A 170 -16.75 1.70 -8.57
CA GLY A 170 -15.71 2.53 -7.97
C GLY A 170 -14.41 2.55 -8.78
N ILE A 171 -14.08 1.44 -9.45
CA ILE A 171 -12.92 1.33 -10.34
C ILE A 171 -13.16 2.06 -11.68
N GLU A 172 -14.34 1.92 -12.28
CA GLU A 172 -14.69 2.56 -13.56
C GLU A 172 -14.81 4.10 -13.47
N GLU A 173 -15.27 4.59 -12.32
CA GLU A 173 -15.42 6.02 -12.04
C GLU A 173 -14.12 6.67 -11.56
N ASP A 174 -13.06 5.88 -11.36
CA ASP A 174 -11.79 6.37 -10.82
C ASP A 174 -11.07 7.32 -11.81
N PRO A 175 -10.72 8.55 -11.37
CA PRO A 175 -10.09 9.53 -12.25
C PRO A 175 -8.68 9.13 -12.67
N ASP A 176 -7.91 8.42 -11.82
CA ASP A 176 -6.54 8.03 -12.13
C ASP A 176 -6.50 6.93 -13.20
N ILE A 177 -7.46 6.01 -13.17
CA ILE A 177 -7.62 5.00 -14.22
C ILE A 177 -7.99 5.66 -15.56
N ARG A 178 -8.93 6.61 -15.55
CA ARG A 178 -9.32 7.36 -16.76
C ARG A 178 -8.14 8.12 -17.37
N ASN A 179 -7.35 8.80 -16.54
CA ASN A 179 -6.15 9.53 -16.97
C ASN A 179 -5.07 8.62 -17.58
N GLN A 180 -4.98 7.34 -17.16
CA GLN A 180 -4.06 6.35 -17.74
C GLN A 180 -4.53 5.82 -19.10
N LEU A 181 -5.85 5.79 -19.33
CA LEU A 181 -6.46 5.32 -20.58
C LEU A 181 -6.46 6.40 -21.67
N GLU A 182 -6.43 7.68 -21.29
CA GLU A 182 -6.24 8.75 -22.25
C GLU A 182 -4.87 8.61 -22.91
N PRO A 183 -4.79 8.73 -24.25
CA PRO A 183 -3.52 8.68 -24.95
C PRO A 183 -2.65 9.81 -24.40
N GLN A 184 -1.62 9.46 -23.62
CA GLN A 184 -0.67 10.43 -23.07
C GLN A 184 -0.06 11.20 -24.23
N SER A 185 -0.64 12.35 -24.57
CA SER A 185 -0.06 13.32 -25.48
C SER A 185 1.32 13.61 -24.93
N THR A 186 2.32 13.39 -25.76
CA THR A 186 3.74 13.60 -25.53
C THR A 186 4.00 14.84 -24.69
N HIS A 187 4.05 14.68 -23.37
CA HIS A 187 4.61 15.67 -22.46
C HIS A 187 5.93 15.09 -21.98
N GLU A 188 6.93 15.20 -22.85
CA GLU A 188 8.30 15.44 -22.41
C GLU A 188 8.24 16.57 -21.40
N ARG A 189 8.27 16.20 -20.11
CA ARG A 189 8.53 17.15 -19.04
C ARG A 189 9.93 17.69 -19.32
N PRO A 190 10.12 18.98 -19.68
CA PRO A 190 11.46 19.50 -19.86
C PRO A 190 12.22 19.30 -18.55
N PRO A 191 13.50 18.90 -18.60
CA PRO A 191 14.29 18.64 -17.41
C PRO A 191 14.25 19.88 -16.53
N ARG A 192 13.84 19.69 -15.27
CA ARG A 192 13.80 20.74 -14.26
C ARG A 192 15.21 21.26 -14.09
N THR A 193 15.48 22.46 -14.63
CA THR A 193 16.75 23.16 -14.43
C THR A 193 16.93 23.40 -12.93
N LEU A 194 18.01 22.83 -12.38
CA LEU A 194 18.45 23.13 -11.02
C LEU A 194 18.77 24.62 -10.92
N PRO A 195 18.39 25.31 -9.82
CA PRO A 195 18.78 26.69 -9.61
C PRO A 195 20.31 26.77 -9.52
N GLN A 196 20.92 27.52 -10.45
CA GLN A 196 22.29 27.99 -10.29
C GLN A 196 22.28 29.04 -9.16
N ASN A 197 22.84 28.69 -8.01
CA ASN A 197 23.17 29.66 -6.98
C ASN A 197 24.23 30.62 -7.55
N GLN A 198 23.85 31.89 -7.65
CA GLN A 198 24.76 33.03 -7.68
C GLN A 198 24.86 33.62 -6.28
#